data_AF-A0A813VX71-F1
#
_entry.id   AF-A0A813VX71-F1
#
_cell.length_a   1.000
_cell.length_b   1.000
_cell.length_c   1.000
_cell.angle_alpha   90.00
_cell.angle_beta   90.00
_cell.angle_gamma   90.00
#
_symmetry.space_group_name_H-M   'P 1'
#
loop_
_entity.id
_entity.type
_entity.pdbx_description
1 polymer ?
#
loop_
_entity_poly.entity_id
_entity_poly.type
_entity_poly.pdbx_seq_one_letter_code
_entity_poly.pdbx_strand_id
1 'polypeptide(L)'
;MKRNWDYNYSDRNYANNNSYNRNRNQNRYEETQRKKNYIKLDDHNALINIHPYSIYNRPYPSISQPEELGILLSENRILDIESKKDQKEKYEKFLGIKYLVLPDDCTNLNFDLKIGLEKFVPHIPHQNGIDQLLKWILANKHKISGNDRPIKSDFVCWRGLLTTMSYSPYEKYKDWMFSIILHRGTYYMCEIETDAQKNERLNANEISKSFTYWGHKFETYITSDFPSESPSGTEVVPDQDNNFASVVTNRIGEHLLVYAAEIDCCLNQEHKTLSDYCEIKSSKGESKNDLNYERNIKFLKWWIQSFMIGIKHIKVGLRNDDGIINKIVDCDLDEILVPQRWWKENVCLNLMKEILDSIKKFCTEENHVYLACRDLNSNSIRMRKTIRNSDEFNQHYFLRECDEDNFVNISEKKLIYNLALKSNDPLVSKLNELSIDDDLKRAGQTWNLFRSQKGEINYFHLDIPIRLINLNCQKLNASKICWKRSMTSCTGRAISSGLKSPLTITQGHISNNHKMQPAKLEELESLALIKNQALNSNDNPRAIIRKTEL
;
A
#
# COMPACT_ATOMS: atom_id res chain seq x y z
N MET A 1 -1.10 6.81 -37.62
CA MET A 1 -1.96 5.78 -38.23
C MET A 1 -2.32 4.77 -37.15
N LYS A 2 -3.58 4.79 -36.70
CA LYS A 2 -4.12 3.97 -35.61
C LYS A 2 -4.11 2.49 -36.02
N ARG A 3 -3.29 1.66 -35.37
CA ARG A 3 -3.40 0.20 -35.44
C ARG A 3 -4.21 -0.25 -34.24
N ASN A 4 -5.37 -0.85 -34.51
CA ASN A 4 -6.25 -1.44 -33.51
C ASN A 4 -5.50 -2.53 -32.74
N TRP A 5 -5.81 -2.62 -31.44
CA TRP A 5 -5.56 -3.79 -30.60
C TRP A 5 -6.49 -4.95 -31.00
N ASP A 6 -6.30 -5.45 -32.23
CA ASP A 6 -6.99 -6.63 -32.71
C ASP A 6 -6.35 -7.88 -32.09
N TYR A 7 -6.77 -8.20 -30.87
CA TYR A 7 -6.79 -9.59 -30.44
C TYR A 7 -7.89 -10.28 -31.25
N ASN A 8 -7.50 -10.96 -32.33
CA ASN A 8 -8.38 -11.83 -33.11
C ASN A 8 -8.84 -13.02 -32.25
N TYR A 9 -9.86 -12.82 -31.42
CA TYR A 9 -10.74 -13.91 -31.02
C TYR A 9 -11.73 -14.12 -32.16
N SER A 10 -11.38 -15.04 -33.07
CA SER A 10 -12.27 -15.45 -34.14
C SER A 10 -13.58 -15.97 -33.55
N ASP A 11 -14.67 -15.31 -33.88
CA ASP A 11 -16.03 -15.82 -33.81
C ASP A 11 -16.06 -17.25 -34.34
N ARG A 12 -16.33 -18.23 -33.47
CA ARG A 12 -16.74 -19.57 -33.90
C ARG A 12 -18.13 -19.87 -33.36
N ASN A 13 -19.06 -19.77 -34.31
CA ASN A 13 -20.33 -20.50 -34.40
C ASN A 13 -21.44 -20.16 -33.39
N TYR A 14 -22.20 -19.10 -33.70
CA TYR A 14 -23.66 -19.13 -33.57
C TYR A 14 -24.30 -18.32 -34.70
N ALA A 15 -24.51 -18.95 -35.85
CA ALA A 15 -25.41 -18.47 -36.87
C ALA A 15 -26.24 -19.64 -37.43
N ASN A 16 -27.50 -19.74 -37.00
CA ASN A 16 -28.61 -19.72 -37.97
C ASN A 16 -29.99 -19.59 -37.31
N ASN A 17 -30.79 -18.74 -37.98
CA ASN A 17 -32.24 -18.70 -38.11
C ASN A 17 -33.09 -17.68 -37.30
N ASN A 18 -33.65 -16.77 -38.11
CA ASN A 18 -34.99 -16.16 -38.08
C ASN A 18 -35.18 -14.74 -37.54
N SER A 19 -35.37 -13.83 -38.52
CA SER A 19 -35.55 -12.39 -38.48
C SER A 19 -36.96 -11.89 -38.14
N TYR A 20 -37.80 -12.68 -37.46
CA TYR A 20 -39.19 -12.30 -37.13
C TYR A 20 -39.44 -11.93 -35.65
N ASN A 21 -38.39 -11.70 -34.85
CA ASN A 21 -38.50 -11.38 -33.41
C ASN A 21 -37.93 -10.01 -32.99
N ARG A 22 -37.55 -9.14 -33.94
CA ARG A 22 -36.83 -7.88 -33.64
C ARG A 22 -37.64 -6.84 -32.85
N ASN A 23 -38.97 -6.77 -33.01
CA ASN A 23 -39.77 -5.71 -32.36
C ASN A 23 -40.34 -6.07 -30.97
N ARG A 24 -40.33 -7.34 -30.55
CA ARG A 24 -40.70 -7.74 -29.17
C ARG A 24 -39.50 -7.80 -28.23
N ASN A 25 -38.30 -7.99 -28.77
CA ASN A 25 -37.07 -8.06 -27.97
C ASN A 25 -36.53 -6.70 -27.57
N GLN A 26 -36.85 -5.61 -28.28
CA GLN A 26 -36.36 -4.27 -27.94
C GLN A 26 -37.07 -3.69 -26.71
N ASN A 27 -38.39 -3.87 -26.59
CA ASN A 27 -39.14 -3.50 -25.38
C ASN A 27 -38.78 -4.37 -24.16
N ARG A 28 -38.40 -5.64 -24.37
CA ARG A 28 -37.88 -6.50 -23.30
C ARG A 28 -36.45 -6.11 -22.89
N TYR A 29 -35.62 -5.65 -23.82
CA TYR A 29 -34.27 -5.15 -23.53
C TYR A 29 -34.31 -3.87 -22.66
N GLU A 30 -35.33 -3.04 -22.86
CA GLU A 30 -35.56 -1.81 -22.08
C GLU A 30 -36.28 -2.09 -20.73
N GLU A 31 -37.15 -3.09 -20.65
CA GLU A 31 -37.74 -3.53 -19.36
C GLU A 31 -36.76 -4.33 -18.47
N THR A 32 -35.78 -5.01 -19.06
CA THR A 32 -34.74 -5.76 -18.31
C THR A 32 -33.64 -4.84 -17.74
N GLN A 33 -33.60 -3.56 -18.17
CA GLN A 33 -32.72 -2.52 -17.62
C GLN A 33 -33.12 -2.01 -16.20
N ARG A 34 -34.04 -2.70 -15.51
CA ARG A 34 -34.51 -2.35 -14.15
C ARG A 34 -34.26 -3.41 -13.08
N LYS A 35 -33.11 -4.08 -13.12
CA LYS A 35 -32.44 -4.56 -11.90
C LYS A 35 -30.98 -4.11 -11.93
N LYS A 36 -30.74 -2.87 -11.51
CA LYS A 36 -29.38 -2.38 -11.30
C LYS A 36 -28.72 -3.26 -10.23
N ASN A 37 -27.51 -3.75 -10.50
CA ASN A 37 -26.75 -4.53 -9.51
C ASN A 37 -26.36 -3.67 -8.31
N TYR A 38 -26.30 -2.35 -8.51
CA TYR A 38 -26.18 -1.32 -7.48
C TYR A 38 -27.53 -0.88 -6.91
N ILE A 39 -27.60 -0.82 -5.57
CA ILE A 39 -28.75 -0.38 -4.78
C ILE A 39 -28.27 0.64 -3.74
N LYS A 40 -28.67 1.92 -3.88
CA LYS A 40 -28.51 2.91 -2.80
C LYS A 40 -29.61 2.66 -1.77
N LEU A 41 -29.23 2.35 -0.53
CA LEU A 41 -30.18 2.09 0.55
C LEU A 41 -30.64 3.41 1.18
N ASP A 42 -29.69 4.31 1.43
CA ASP A 42 -29.90 5.65 1.95
C ASP A 42 -28.69 6.54 1.59
N ASP A 43 -28.62 7.76 2.12
CA ASP A 43 -27.50 8.69 1.87
C ASP A 43 -26.16 8.27 2.47
N HIS A 44 -26.16 7.29 3.36
CA HIS A 44 -25.01 6.78 4.09
C HIS A 44 -24.64 5.34 3.70
N ASN A 45 -25.50 4.59 3.01
CA ASN A 45 -25.29 3.17 2.69
C ASN A 45 -25.70 2.79 1.26
N ALA A 46 -24.91 1.92 0.63
CA ALA A 46 -25.20 1.31 -0.65
C ALA A 46 -24.67 -0.13 -0.76
N LEU A 47 -25.24 -0.89 -1.69
CA LEU A 47 -24.92 -2.30 -1.96
C LEU A 47 -24.67 -2.52 -3.45
N ILE A 48 -23.74 -3.41 -3.77
CA ILE A 48 -23.56 -4.00 -5.10
C ILE A 48 -23.67 -5.50 -4.96
N ASN A 49 -24.64 -6.12 -5.62
CA ASN A 49 -24.80 -7.56 -5.61
C ASN A 49 -23.76 -8.23 -6.53
N ILE A 50 -22.94 -9.14 -6.00
CA ILE A 50 -21.94 -9.86 -6.79
C ILE A 50 -22.42 -11.27 -7.22
N HIS A 51 -23.49 -11.77 -6.61
CA HIS A 51 -24.16 -13.02 -6.99
C HIS A 51 -25.64 -12.83 -7.37
N PRO A 52 -26.17 -13.61 -8.34
CA PRO A 52 -25.44 -14.58 -9.14
C PRO A 52 -24.49 -13.89 -10.13
N TYR A 53 -23.23 -14.35 -10.22
CA TYR A 53 -22.21 -13.67 -11.04
C TYR A 53 -22.54 -13.66 -12.54
N SER A 54 -23.52 -14.46 -12.98
CA SER A 54 -24.06 -14.46 -14.34
C SER A 54 -24.58 -13.09 -14.78
N ILE A 55 -24.96 -12.21 -13.86
CA ILE A 55 -25.36 -10.82 -14.16
C ILE A 55 -24.22 -9.97 -14.74
N TYR A 56 -22.97 -10.36 -14.50
CA TYR A 56 -21.77 -9.73 -15.07
C TYR A 56 -21.21 -10.49 -16.28
N ASN A 57 -21.78 -11.64 -16.62
CA ASN A 57 -21.39 -12.42 -17.80
C ASN A 57 -22.02 -11.81 -19.06
N ARG A 58 -21.58 -10.60 -19.40
CA ARG A 58 -21.97 -9.80 -20.56
C ARG A 58 -20.73 -9.53 -21.43
N PRO A 59 -20.85 -8.94 -22.63
CA PRO A 59 -19.68 -8.56 -23.44
C PRO A 59 -18.66 -7.77 -22.62
N TYR A 60 -17.39 -7.83 -23.00
CA TYR A 60 -16.32 -7.09 -22.32
C TYR A 60 -16.68 -5.59 -22.26
N PRO A 61 -16.41 -4.91 -21.14
CA PRO A 61 -16.45 -3.46 -21.14
C PRO A 61 -15.40 -2.92 -22.12
N SER A 62 -15.60 -1.72 -22.64
CA SER A 62 -14.55 -1.01 -23.38
C SER A 62 -13.31 -0.87 -22.48
N ILE A 63 -12.15 -1.30 -22.95
CA ILE A 63 -10.88 -1.20 -22.20
C ILE A 63 -9.81 -0.66 -23.15
N SER A 64 -9.07 0.37 -22.73
CA SER A 64 -7.91 0.84 -23.50
C SER A 64 -6.69 -0.03 -23.23
N GLN A 65 -5.68 0.07 -24.10
CA GLN A 65 -4.35 -0.40 -23.76
C GLN A 65 -3.84 0.38 -22.52
N PRO A 66 -3.17 -0.28 -21.54
CA PRO A 66 -2.44 0.42 -20.49
C PRO A 66 -1.24 1.16 -21.07
N GLU A 67 -1.04 2.41 -20.64
CA GLU A 67 0.09 3.25 -21.03
C GLU A 67 0.94 3.57 -19.80
N GLU A 68 2.25 3.37 -19.91
CA GLU A 68 3.18 3.69 -18.83
C GLU A 68 3.45 5.20 -18.74
N LEU A 69 3.26 5.76 -17.55
CA LEU A 69 3.59 7.14 -17.21
C LEU A 69 4.99 7.25 -16.60
N GLY A 70 5.48 6.17 -15.98
CA GLY A 70 6.88 6.03 -15.57
C GLY A 70 7.07 5.10 -14.38
N ILE A 71 8.30 5.05 -13.88
CA ILE A 71 8.71 4.13 -12.81
C ILE A 71 8.67 4.84 -11.45
N LEU A 72 8.15 4.13 -10.45
CA LEU A 72 8.13 4.50 -9.04
C LEU A 72 9.03 3.50 -8.30
N LEU A 73 10.14 3.99 -7.76
CA LEU A 73 11.02 3.19 -6.90
C LEU A 73 10.55 3.31 -5.45
N SER A 74 10.59 2.19 -4.71
CA SER A 74 10.29 2.24 -3.28
C SER A 74 11.33 3.06 -2.52
N GLU A 75 10.98 3.50 -1.31
CA GLU A 75 11.92 4.26 -0.47
C GLU A 75 13.18 3.43 -0.14
N ASN A 76 13.04 2.14 0.18
CA ASN A 76 14.17 1.25 0.42
C ASN A 76 15.00 1.02 -0.85
N ARG A 77 14.37 0.93 -2.03
CA ARG A 77 15.10 0.79 -3.30
C ARG A 77 15.95 2.02 -3.59
N ILE A 78 15.41 3.21 -3.35
CA ILE A 78 16.16 4.47 -3.49
C ILE A 78 17.35 4.48 -2.54
N LEU A 79 17.14 4.15 -1.26
CA LEU A 79 18.21 4.10 -0.25
C LEU A 79 19.30 3.07 -0.60
N ASP A 80 18.91 1.89 -1.09
CA ASP A 80 19.85 0.86 -1.56
C ASP A 80 20.72 1.39 -2.71
N ILE A 81 20.09 2.02 -3.71
CA ILE A 81 20.81 2.65 -4.85
C ILE A 81 21.74 3.77 -4.36
N GLU A 82 21.27 4.65 -3.48
CA GLU A 82 22.08 5.77 -2.95
C GLU A 82 23.28 5.29 -2.13
N SER A 83 23.18 4.13 -1.47
CA SER A 83 24.28 3.51 -0.75
C SER A 83 25.40 3.03 -1.67
N LYS A 84 25.05 2.63 -2.91
CA LYS A 84 25.96 2.09 -3.94
C LYS A 84 26.51 3.20 -4.83
N LYS A 85 27.21 4.17 -4.23
CA LYS A 85 27.70 5.39 -4.90
C LYS A 85 28.48 5.12 -6.19
N ASP A 86 29.31 4.08 -6.20
CA ASP A 86 30.14 3.72 -7.35
C ASP A 86 29.35 3.17 -8.55
N GLN A 87 28.06 2.87 -8.36
CA GLN A 87 27.16 2.32 -9.40
C GLN A 87 26.03 3.28 -9.78
N LYS A 88 26.06 4.53 -9.29
CA LYS A 88 24.99 5.51 -9.49
C LYS A 88 24.62 5.70 -10.97
N GLU A 89 25.62 5.93 -11.83
CA GLU A 89 25.41 6.11 -13.28
C GLU A 89 24.76 4.88 -13.92
N LYS A 90 25.09 3.68 -13.42
CA LYS A 90 24.54 2.42 -13.90
C LYS A 90 23.07 2.29 -13.51
N TYR A 91 22.71 2.61 -12.26
CA TYR A 91 21.31 2.61 -11.82
C TYR A 91 20.48 3.68 -12.53
N GLU A 92 21.03 4.85 -12.82
CA GLU A 92 20.36 5.87 -13.63
C GLU A 92 20.07 5.37 -15.05
N LYS A 93 21.06 4.71 -15.69
CA LYS A 93 20.90 4.10 -17.02
C LYS A 93 19.81 3.01 -17.04
N PHE A 94 19.77 2.18 -16.00
CA PHE A 94 18.86 1.04 -15.90
C PHE A 94 17.62 1.29 -15.04
N LEU A 95 17.33 2.56 -14.74
CA LEU A 95 16.11 3.04 -14.08
C LEU A 95 15.85 2.48 -12.68
N GLY A 96 16.84 1.85 -12.05
CA GLY A 96 16.68 1.20 -10.74
C GLY A 96 15.81 -0.05 -10.72
N ILE A 97 15.38 -0.59 -11.87
CA ILE A 97 14.56 -1.81 -11.94
C ILE A 97 15.41 -3.08 -11.85
N LYS A 98 14.77 -4.23 -11.67
CA LYS A 98 15.44 -5.55 -11.70
C LYS A 98 15.27 -6.21 -13.06
N TYR A 99 16.23 -7.05 -13.44
CA TYR A 99 16.27 -7.77 -14.72
C TYR A 99 16.23 -9.28 -14.49
N LEU A 100 15.52 -9.99 -15.36
CA LEU A 100 15.42 -11.45 -15.33
C LEU A 100 16.76 -12.07 -15.71
N VAL A 101 17.20 -13.05 -14.92
CA VAL A 101 18.40 -13.85 -15.16
C VAL A 101 18.05 -15.31 -14.93
N LEU A 102 17.94 -16.07 -16.02
CA LEU A 102 17.65 -17.50 -15.95
C LEU A 102 18.94 -18.32 -16.05
N PRO A 103 19.03 -19.46 -15.35
CA PRO A 103 20.06 -20.46 -15.60
C PRO A 103 20.00 -20.98 -17.05
N ASP A 104 21.13 -21.46 -17.57
CA ASP A 104 21.19 -22.08 -18.90
C ASP A 104 20.27 -23.31 -19.01
N ASP A 105 20.18 -24.11 -17.92
CA ASP A 105 19.23 -25.21 -17.78
C ASP A 105 18.20 -24.86 -16.70
N CYS A 106 16.96 -24.61 -17.14
CA CYS A 106 15.82 -24.37 -16.25
C CYS A 106 15.18 -25.67 -15.72
N THR A 107 15.82 -26.82 -15.92
CA THR A 107 15.42 -28.13 -15.40
C THR A 107 16.48 -28.65 -14.41
N ASN A 108 16.08 -29.57 -13.53
CA ASN A 108 16.96 -30.14 -12.50
C ASN A 108 17.62 -29.09 -11.58
N LEU A 109 16.92 -28.01 -11.31
CA LEU A 109 17.34 -26.96 -10.39
C LEU A 109 17.34 -27.47 -8.95
N ASN A 110 18.06 -26.78 -8.08
CA ASN A 110 18.06 -27.03 -6.62
C ASN A 110 17.99 -25.71 -5.84
N PHE A 111 17.03 -24.86 -6.20
CA PHE A 111 16.84 -23.58 -5.52
C PHE A 111 16.06 -23.80 -4.23
N ASP A 112 16.77 -23.76 -3.09
CA ASP A 112 16.16 -23.88 -1.78
C ASP A 112 15.57 -22.54 -1.33
N LEU A 113 14.24 -22.49 -1.27
CA LEU A 113 13.50 -21.28 -0.89
C LEU A 113 13.53 -21.00 0.61
N LYS A 114 14.11 -21.87 1.45
CA LYS A 114 14.17 -21.70 2.91
C LYS A 114 15.45 -20.98 3.37
N ILE A 115 16.47 -20.89 2.51
CA ILE A 115 17.77 -20.30 2.88
C ILE A 115 17.59 -18.83 3.29
N GLY A 116 17.77 -18.53 4.58
CA GLY A 116 17.68 -17.18 5.14
C GLY A 116 16.30 -16.81 5.69
N LEU A 117 15.35 -17.76 5.75
CA LEU A 117 14.00 -17.54 6.28
C LEU A 117 14.03 -17.06 7.73
N GLU A 118 15.00 -17.51 8.53
CA GLU A 118 15.16 -17.15 9.95
C GLU A 118 15.50 -15.66 10.15
N LYS A 119 15.98 -14.99 9.11
CA LYS A 119 16.32 -13.55 9.10
C LYS A 119 15.23 -12.69 8.46
N PHE A 120 14.17 -13.32 7.94
CA PHE A 120 13.14 -12.62 7.18
C PHE A 120 12.27 -11.76 8.10
N VAL A 121 12.15 -10.47 7.75
CA VAL A 121 11.24 -9.54 8.40
C VAL A 121 10.06 -9.30 7.46
N PRO A 122 8.85 -9.79 7.78
CA PRO A 122 7.69 -9.57 6.93
C PRO A 122 7.29 -8.09 6.89
N HIS A 123 6.96 -7.61 5.71
CA HIS A 123 6.34 -6.31 5.49
C HIS A 123 4.99 -6.22 6.23
N ILE A 124 4.67 -5.03 6.72
CA ILE A 124 3.35 -4.72 7.30
C ILE A 124 2.49 -4.09 6.20
N PRO A 125 1.47 -4.82 5.67
CA PRO A 125 0.67 -4.33 4.56
C PRO A 125 0.03 -2.98 4.86
N HIS A 126 -0.09 -2.15 3.83
CA HIS A 126 -0.88 -0.90 3.84
C HIS A 126 -0.41 0.17 4.83
N GLN A 127 0.75 0.00 5.48
CA GLN A 127 1.27 0.94 6.49
C GLN A 127 1.43 2.37 5.94
N ASN A 128 1.75 2.52 4.65
CA ASN A 128 1.97 3.80 3.96
C ASN A 128 0.86 4.14 2.95
N GLY A 129 -0.26 3.39 2.95
CA GLY A 129 -1.37 3.58 2.02
C GLY A 129 -0.96 3.76 0.55
N ILE A 130 -1.31 4.91 -0.04
CA ILE A 130 -0.94 5.29 -1.42
C ILE A 130 0.10 6.42 -1.46
N ASP A 131 0.79 6.71 -0.35
CA ASP A 131 1.65 7.91 -0.21
C ASP A 131 2.79 7.97 -1.22
N GLN A 132 3.42 6.84 -1.53
CA GLN A 132 4.48 6.78 -2.53
C GLN A 132 3.96 7.12 -3.93
N LEU A 133 2.76 6.64 -4.27
CA LEU A 133 2.09 6.98 -5.53
C LEU A 133 1.72 8.46 -5.55
N LEU A 134 1.19 9.01 -4.46
CA LEU A 134 0.88 10.45 -4.37
C LEU A 134 2.14 11.32 -4.54
N LYS A 135 3.24 10.98 -3.85
CA LYS A 135 4.54 11.66 -4.01
C LYS A 135 5.02 11.59 -5.47
N TRP A 136 4.90 10.43 -6.11
CA TRP A 136 5.27 10.26 -7.51
C TRP A 136 4.41 11.13 -8.43
N ILE A 137 3.09 11.13 -8.24
CA ILE A 137 2.14 11.95 -9.00
C ILE A 137 2.47 13.44 -8.86
N LEU A 138 2.77 13.91 -7.64
CA LEU A 138 3.13 15.30 -7.39
C LEU A 138 4.42 15.70 -8.09
N ALA A 139 5.44 14.83 -8.09
CA ALA A 139 6.70 15.05 -8.81
C ALA A 139 6.54 14.95 -10.35
N ASN A 140 5.51 14.25 -10.83
CA ASN A 140 5.29 13.95 -12.25
C ASN A 140 3.98 14.53 -12.79
N LYS A 141 3.42 15.60 -12.18
CA LYS A 141 2.14 16.21 -12.62
C LYS A 141 2.10 16.50 -14.12
N HIS A 142 3.22 16.95 -14.69
CA HIS A 142 3.39 17.24 -16.11
C HIS A 142 3.07 16.04 -17.02
N LYS A 143 3.27 14.80 -16.56
CA LYS A 143 2.98 13.57 -17.31
C LYS A 143 1.50 13.18 -17.31
N ILE A 144 0.71 13.70 -16.36
CA ILE A 144 -0.68 13.27 -16.15
C ILE A 144 -1.69 14.34 -16.58
N SER A 145 -1.43 15.60 -16.26
CA SER A 145 -2.36 16.71 -16.53
C SER A 145 -1.75 17.93 -17.22
N GLY A 146 -0.44 17.94 -17.45
CA GLY A 146 0.32 19.12 -17.87
C GLY A 146 0.60 20.08 -16.69
N ASN A 147 1.47 21.07 -16.88
CA ASN A 147 1.82 22.02 -15.82
C ASN A 147 0.59 22.81 -15.36
N ASP A 148 0.39 22.93 -14.04
CA ASP A 148 -0.65 23.71 -13.35
C ASP A 148 -2.12 23.29 -13.56
N ARG A 149 -2.39 22.06 -14.02
CA ARG A 149 -3.77 21.55 -14.15
C ARG A 149 -4.07 20.42 -13.16
N PRO A 150 -5.32 20.32 -12.65
CA PRO A 150 -5.77 19.18 -11.86
C PRO A 150 -5.53 17.86 -12.60
N ILE A 151 -5.24 16.81 -11.85
CA ILE A 151 -5.02 15.47 -12.39
C ILE A 151 -6.22 15.09 -13.27
N LYS A 152 -5.95 14.73 -14.52
CA LYS A 152 -7.01 14.34 -15.47
C LYS A 152 -7.30 12.85 -15.34
N SER A 153 -7.66 12.39 -14.14
CA SER A 153 -8.02 10.99 -13.88
C SER A 153 -9.29 10.92 -13.05
N ASP A 154 -10.10 9.90 -13.27
CA ASP A 154 -11.24 9.63 -12.41
C ASP A 154 -10.82 8.89 -11.14
N PHE A 155 -9.88 7.94 -11.24
CA PHE A 155 -9.48 7.08 -10.12
C PHE A 155 -7.97 6.99 -9.96
N VAL A 156 -7.50 7.02 -8.72
CA VAL A 156 -6.09 6.83 -8.31
C VAL A 156 -5.99 5.77 -7.22
N CYS A 157 -5.21 4.70 -7.44
CA CYS A 157 -5.01 3.62 -6.46
C CYS A 157 -3.79 2.74 -6.76
N TRP A 158 -3.54 1.72 -5.93
CA TRP A 158 -2.67 0.60 -6.30
C TRP A 158 -3.42 -0.45 -7.14
N ARG A 159 -2.72 -1.09 -8.08
CA ARG A 159 -3.23 -2.21 -8.91
C ARG A 159 -3.80 -3.36 -8.08
N GLY A 160 -3.23 -3.61 -6.90
CA GLY A 160 -3.70 -4.64 -5.96
C GLY A 160 -5.18 -4.47 -5.63
N LEU A 161 -5.63 -3.25 -5.35
CA LEU A 161 -7.03 -2.93 -5.05
C LEU A 161 -7.96 -3.27 -6.22
N LEU A 162 -7.58 -2.87 -7.44
CA LEU A 162 -8.35 -3.19 -8.66
C LEU A 162 -8.45 -4.71 -8.86
N THR A 163 -7.35 -5.42 -8.60
CA THR A 163 -7.31 -6.88 -8.64
C THR A 163 -8.29 -7.46 -7.63
N THR A 164 -8.16 -7.10 -6.35
CA THR A 164 -9.00 -7.57 -5.24
C THR A 164 -10.48 -7.39 -5.51
N MET A 165 -10.90 -6.22 -5.98
CA MET A 165 -12.32 -5.96 -6.21
C MET A 165 -12.87 -6.77 -7.41
N SER A 166 -12.07 -6.98 -8.46
CA SER A 166 -12.53 -7.64 -9.69
C SER A 166 -12.71 -9.16 -9.59
N TYR A 167 -11.93 -9.86 -8.76
CA TYR A 167 -12.11 -11.31 -8.57
C TYR A 167 -13.14 -11.67 -7.49
N SER A 168 -13.74 -10.67 -6.82
CA SER A 168 -14.74 -10.86 -5.76
C SER A 168 -15.85 -11.89 -6.04
N PRO A 169 -16.39 -12.07 -7.28
CA PRO A 169 -17.41 -13.08 -7.57
C PRO A 169 -16.94 -14.52 -7.40
N TYR A 170 -15.62 -14.73 -7.39
CA TYR A 170 -14.98 -16.04 -7.32
C TYR A 170 -14.21 -16.24 -6.01
N GLU A 171 -14.03 -15.19 -5.19
CA GLU A 171 -13.41 -15.28 -3.86
C GLU A 171 -14.44 -15.69 -2.82
N LYS A 172 -14.10 -16.62 -1.95
CA LYS A 172 -14.95 -17.01 -0.82
C LYS A 172 -14.27 -16.78 0.52
N TYR A 173 -12.94 -16.82 0.53
CA TYR A 173 -12.14 -16.99 1.74
C TYR A 173 -11.43 -15.73 2.20
N LYS A 174 -11.47 -14.65 1.42
CA LYS A 174 -10.88 -13.37 1.78
C LYS A 174 -11.89 -12.25 1.76
N ASP A 175 -11.94 -11.51 2.86
CA ASP A 175 -12.57 -10.21 2.96
C ASP A 175 -11.61 -9.11 2.48
N TRP A 176 -12.16 -7.93 2.25
CA TRP A 176 -11.39 -6.74 1.92
C TRP A 176 -12.15 -5.48 2.32
N MET A 177 -11.41 -4.40 2.57
CA MET A 177 -11.96 -3.08 2.83
C MET A 177 -11.08 -2.01 2.19
N PHE A 178 -11.70 -1.00 1.57
CA PHE A 178 -11.03 0.13 0.94
C PHE A 178 -11.58 1.44 1.46
N SER A 179 -10.69 2.41 1.72
CA SER A 179 -11.03 3.82 1.90
C SER A 179 -11.08 4.51 0.55
N ILE A 180 -12.11 5.34 0.35
CA ILE A 180 -12.35 6.09 -0.87
C ILE A 180 -12.57 7.55 -0.49
N ILE A 181 -11.79 8.45 -1.10
CA ILE A 181 -11.88 9.90 -0.89
C ILE A 181 -11.97 10.58 -2.24
N LEU A 182 -13.06 11.32 -2.46
CA LEU A 182 -13.19 12.24 -3.57
C LEU A 182 -12.44 13.53 -3.21
N HIS A 183 -11.42 13.88 -3.99
CA HIS A 183 -10.65 15.11 -3.81
C HIS A 183 -10.37 15.77 -5.17
N ARG A 184 -10.84 17.01 -5.35
CA ARG A 184 -10.68 17.81 -6.57
C ARG A 184 -11.15 17.03 -7.82
N GLY A 185 -12.30 16.36 -7.70
CA GLY A 185 -12.88 15.57 -8.80
C GLY A 185 -12.22 14.22 -9.09
N THR A 186 -11.19 13.82 -8.34
CA THR A 186 -10.52 12.50 -8.47
C THR A 186 -10.85 11.61 -7.27
N TYR A 187 -11.18 10.34 -7.52
CA TYR A 187 -11.37 9.32 -6.50
C TYR A 187 -10.06 8.65 -6.14
N TYR A 188 -9.53 8.94 -4.96
CA TYR A 188 -8.38 8.23 -4.42
C TYR A 188 -8.89 7.03 -3.62
N MET A 189 -8.30 5.86 -3.84
CA MET A 189 -8.68 4.63 -3.16
C MET A 189 -7.46 3.98 -2.52
N CYS A 190 -7.58 3.63 -1.25
CA CYS A 190 -6.54 2.99 -0.46
C CYS A 190 -7.09 1.70 0.17
N GLU A 191 -6.34 0.61 0.08
CA GLU A 191 -6.69 -0.62 0.78
C GLU A 191 -6.46 -0.48 2.28
N ILE A 192 -7.34 -1.08 3.07
CA ILE A 192 -7.29 -1.10 4.53
C ILE A 192 -7.21 -2.57 4.95
N GLU A 193 -6.22 -2.88 5.79
CA GLU A 193 -6.15 -4.18 6.46
C GLU A 193 -7.40 -4.38 7.33
N THR A 194 -8.16 -5.44 7.07
CA THR A 194 -9.33 -5.78 7.90
C THR A 194 -8.90 -6.40 9.22
N ASP A 195 -9.77 -6.40 10.23
CA ASP A 195 -9.47 -7.08 11.50
C ASP A 195 -9.23 -8.58 11.30
N ALA A 196 -9.90 -9.22 10.35
CA ALA A 196 -9.67 -10.62 10.02
C ALA A 196 -8.27 -10.85 9.43
N GLN A 197 -7.86 -10.01 8.47
CA GLN A 197 -6.52 -10.06 7.87
C GLN A 197 -5.42 -9.76 8.88
N LYS A 198 -5.64 -8.74 9.74
CA LYS A 198 -4.72 -8.40 10.83
C LYS A 198 -4.56 -9.55 11.82
N ASN A 199 -5.66 -10.19 12.20
CA ASN A 199 -5.63 -11.38 13.06
C ASN A 199 -4.93 -12.56 12.38
N GLU A 200 -5.17 -12.80 11.09
CA GLU A 200 -4.47 -13.82 10.31
C GLU A 200 -2.97 -13.55 10.26
N ARG A 201 -2.54 -12.29 10.09
CA ARG A 201 -1.12 -11.90 10.08
C ARG A 201 -0.47 -12.06 11.45
N LEU A 202 -1.11 -11.57 12.51
CA LEU A 202 -0.57 -11.65 13.88
C LEU A 202 -0.48 -13.09 14.38
N ASN A 203 -1.43 -13.94 13.97
CA ASN A 203 -1.48 -15.36 14.33
C ASN A 203 -1.01 -16.28 13.19
N ALA A 204 -0.27 -15.74 12.22
CA ALA A 204 0.17 -16.50 11.06
C ALA A 204 1.07 -17.67 11.50
N ASN A 205 0.69 -18.89 11.12
CA ASN A 205 1.52 -20.06 11.35
C ASN A 205 2.83 -19.96 10.54
N GLU A 206 3.85 -20.69 10.98
CA GLU A 206 5.19 -20.68 10.34
C GLU A 206 5.11 -21.03 8.85
N ILE A 207 4.18 -21.90 8.47
CA ILE A 207 3.93 -22.31 7.08
C ILE A 207 3.52 -21.10 6.20
N SER A 208 2.60 -20.26 6.67
CA SER A 208 2.11 -19.11 5.91
C SER A 208 3.20 -18.06 5.72
N LYS A 209 3.99 -17.81 6.78
CA LYS A 209 5.18 -16.93 6.69
C LYS A 209 6.20 -17.47 5.69
N SER A 210 6.40 -18.79 5.68
CA SER A 210 7.29 -19.47 4.74
C SER A 210 6.84 -19.27 3.30
N PHE A 211 5.55 -19.41 2.98
CA PHE A 211 5.07 -19.22 1.61
C PHE A 211 5.26 -17.81 1.05
N THR A 212 5.07 -16.78 1.89
CA THR A 212 5.36 -15.39 1.50
C THR A 212 6.85 -15.22 1.22
N TYR A 213 7.70 -15.71 2.13
CA TYR A 213 9.15 -15.67 1.96
C TYR A 213 9.61 -16.38 0.67
N TRP A 214 9.07 -17.57 0.42
CA TRP A 214 9.43 -18.41 -0.73
C TRP A 214 9.17 -17.73 -2.07
N GLY A 215 8.13 -16.87 -2.16
CA GLY A 215 7.89 -16.05 -3.35
C GLY A 215 9.05 -15.11 -3.62
N HIS A 216 9.38 -14.25 -2.65
CA HIS A 216 10.47 -13.28 -2.80
C HIS A 216 11.85 -13.94 -2.87
N LYS A 217 12.05 -15.05 -2.17
CA LYS A 217 13.30 -15.81 -2.27
C LYS A 217 13.49 -16.34 -3.70
N PHE A 218 12.42 -16.79 -4.35
CA PHE A 218 12.51 -17.20 -5.75
C PHE A 218 12.93 -16.05 -6.66
N GLU A 219 12.38 -14.84 -6.47
CA GLU A 219 12.79 -13.64 -7.21
C GLU A 219 14.31 -13.41 -7.10
N THR A 220 14.91 -13.56 -5.90
CA THR A 220 16.37 -13.38 -5.72
C THR A 220 17.22 -14.38 -6.50
N TYR A 221 16.69 -15.58 -6.79
CA TYR A 221 17.40 -16.61 -7.56
C TYR A 221 17.44 -16.33 -9.06
N ILE A 222 16.50 -15.53 -9.57
CA ILE A 222 16.33 -15.33 -11.01
C ILE A 222 16.29 -13.85 -11.41
N THR A 223 16.73 -12.94 -10.53
CA THR A 223 16.81 -11.52 -10.83
C THR A 223 18.12 -10.89 -10.37
N SER A 224 18.55 -9.87 -11.12
CA SER A 224 19.71 -9.03 -10.83
C SER A 224 19.35 -7.55 -10.94
N ASP A 225 20.20 -6.70 -10.36
CA ASP A 225 20.06 -5.23 -10.48
C ASP A 225 20.44 -4.72 -11.87
N PHE A 226 21.25 -5.47 -12.62
CA PHE A 226 21.71 -5.09 -13.94
C PHE A 226 21.67 -6.25 -14.93
N PRO A 227 21.41 -6.00 -16.23
CA PRO A 227 21.37 -7.06 -17.22
C PRO A 227 22.69 -7.83 -17.32
N SER A 228 22.59 -9.14 -17.57
CA SER A 228 23.74 -10.05 -17.79
C SER A 228 24.70 -10.18 -16.61
N GLU A 229 24.29 -9.75 -15.41
CA GLU A 229 24.96 -10.11 -14.16
C GLU A 229 24.37 -11.39 -13.59
N SER A 230 25.13 -12.04 -12.70
CA SER A 230 24.60 -13.15 -11.92
C SER A 230 23.41 -12.68 -11.08
N PRO A 231 22.45 -13.58 -10.77
CA PRO A 231 21.38 -13.26 -9.83
C PRO A 231 21.94 -12.78 -8.49
N SER A 232 21.11 -12.05 -7.74
CA SER A 232 21.48 -11.42 -6.46
C SER A 232 22.16 -12.39 -5.48
N GLY A 233 21.86 -13.69 -5.58
CA GLY A 233 22.66 -14.76 -4.98
C GLY A 233 21.89 -15.58 -3.95
N THR A 234 22.36 -16.81 -3.72
CA THR A 234 21.69 -17.80 -2.88
C THR A 234 21.60 -17.41 -1.40
N GLU A 235 22.51 -16.58 -0.91
CA GLU A 235 22.57 -16.14 0.50
C GLU A 235 21.76 -14.87 0.80
N VAL A 236 21.26 -14.18 -0.23
CA VAL A 236 20.51 -12.93 -0.05
C VAL A 236 19.16 -13.22 0.61
N VAL A 237 18.88 -12.51 1.69
CA VAL A 237 17.55 -12.47 2.30
C VAL A 237 16.74 -11.42 1.56
N PRO A 238 15.60 -11.76 0.92
CA PRO A 238 14.77 -10.78 0.24
C PRO A 238 14.26 -9.71 1.22
N ASP A 239 14.34 -8.45 0.79
CA ASP A 239 13.65 -7.31 1.40
C ASP A 239 12.40 -6.99 0.57
N GLN A 240 11.21 -7.23 1.13
CA GLN A 240 9.93 -6.98 0.44
C GLN A 240 9.71 -5.50 0.15
N ASP A 241 10.30 -4.62 0.96
CA ASP A 241 10.18 -3.17 0.78
C ASP A 241 11.17 -2.65 -0.26
N ASN A 242 12.15 -3.44 -0.70
CA ASN A 242 13.08 -3.12 -1.79
C ASN A 242 12.51 -3.55 -3.15
N ASN A 243 11.51 -2.79 -3.61
CA ASN A 243 10.73 -3.05 -4.82
C ASN A 243 10.64 -1.82 -5.74
N PHE A 244 10.02 -2.02 -6.89
CA PHE A 244 9.67 -0.95 -7.82
C PHE A 244 8.31 -1.22 -8.45
N ALA A 245 7.67 -0.16 -8.90
CA ALA A 245 6.38 -0.20 -9.56
C ALA A 245 6.41 0.61 -10.84
N SER A 246 5.54 0.25 -11.78
CA SER A 246 5.21 1.08 -12.93
C SER A 246 3.90 1.82 -12.66
N VAL A 247 3.89 3.13 -12.90
CA VAL A 247 2.70 3.97 -12.83
C VAL A 247 2.07 4.01 -14.21
N VAL A 248 0.82 3.57 -14.29
CA VAL A 248 0.13 3.30 -15.55
C VAL A 248 -1.19 4.06 -15.60
N THR A 249 -1.58 4.48 -16.80
CA THR A 249 -2.94 4.94 -17.07
C THR A 249 -3.68 3.96 -17.98
N ASN A 250 -4.97 3.78 -17.71
CA ASN A 250 -5.85 2.90 -18.46
C ASN A 250 -7.28 3.42 -18.41
N ARG A 251 -8.12 3.09 -19.39
CA ARG A 251 -9.55 3.36 -19.39
C ARG A 251 -10.36 2.07 -19.29
N ILE A 252 -11.29 2.00 -18.34
CA ILE A 252 -12.28 0.92 -18.21
C ILE A 252 -13.68 1.53 -18.28
N GLY A 253 -14.42 1.19 -19.34
CA GLY A 253 -15.64 1.89 -19.72
C GLY A 253 -15.35 3.36 -19.97
N GLU A 254 -16.03 4.23 -19.24
CA GLU A 254 -15.81 5.68 -19.31
C GLU A 254 -14.80 6.19 -18.28
N HIS A 255 -14.30 5.32 -17.40
CA HIS A 255 -13.45 5.70 -16.28
C HIS A 255 -11.98 5.72 -16.69
N LEU A 256 -11.30 6.84 -16.46
CA LEU A 256 -9.86 6.97 -16.63
C LEU A 256 -9.15 6.72 -15.30
N LEU A 257 -8.28 5.71 -15.27
CA LEU A 257 -7.56 5.27 -14.09
C LEU A 257 -6.09 5.67 -14.19
N VAL A 258 -5.49 5.99 -13.04
CA VAL A 258 -4.05 6.04 -12.82
C VAL A 258 -3.76 5.11 -11.64
N TYR A 259 -2.86 4.16 -11.81
CA TYR A 259 -2.48 3.25 -10.72
C TYR A 259 -1.03 2.85 -10.80
N ALA A 260 -0.44 2.57 -9.65
CA ALA A 260 0.86 1.91 -9.58
C ALA A 260 0.69 0.40 -9.47
N ALA A 261 1.53 -0.34 -10.18
CA ALA A 261 1.60 -1.79 -10.11
C ALA A 261 3.05 -2.18 -9.83
N GLU A 262 3.28 -2.87 -8.71
CA GLU A 262 4.56 -3.50 -8.43
C GLU A 262 4.93 -4.49 -9.54
N ILE A 263 6.19 -4.47 -9.95
CA ILE A 263 6.75 -5.28 -11.02
C ILE A 263 7.94 -6.07 -10.48
N ASP A 264 8.01 -7.35 -10.81
CA ASP A 264 9.08 -8.23 -10.31
C ASP A 264 10.40 -7.99 -11.06
N CYS A 265 10.36 -7.98 -12.41
CA CYS A 265 11.53 -7.71 -13.24
C CYS A 265 11.20 -7.35 -14.70
N CYS A 266 12.24 -6.94 -15.45
CA CYS A 266 12.24 -6.79 -16.90
C CYS A 266 12.90 -8.02 -17.57
N LEU A 267 12.26 -8.56 -18.61
CA LEU A 267 12.74 -9.69 -19.43
C LEU A 267 13.98 -9.33 -20.23
N ASN A 268 13.93 -8.16 -20.85
CA ASN A 268 14.92 -7.71 -21.82
C ASN A 268 16.02 -6.91 -21.13
N GLN A 269 17.19 -6.81 -21.76
CA GLN A 269 18.32 -6.02 -21.24
C GLN A 269 18.00 -4.52 -21.14
N GLU A 270 16.93 -4.06 -21.79
CA GLU A 270 16.44 -2.69 -21.72
C GLU A 270 14.91 -2.71 -21.63
N HIS A 271 14.36 -1.84 -20.78
CA HIS A 271 12.92 -1.59 -20.70
C HIS A 271 12.49 -0.55 -21.74
N LYS A 272 11.55 -0.90 -22.62
CA LYS A 272 11.02 -0.01 -23.66
C LYS A 272 9.51 0.14 -23.59
N THR A 273 8.83 -0.92 -23.17
CA THR A 273 7.37 -1.05 -23.17
C THR A 273 6.91 -1.90 -22.00
N LEU A 274 5.64 -1.77 -21.60
CA LEU A 274 5.05 -2.59 -20.55
C LEU A 274 5.12 -4.11 -20.83
N SER A 275 5.22 -4.53 -22.10
CA SER A 275 5.39 -5.94 -22.45
C SER A 275 6.78 -6.51 -22.20
N ASP A 276 7.77 -5.65 -21.92
CA ASP A 276 9.11 -6.08 -21.52
C ASP A 276 9.14 -6.54 -20.05
N TYR A 277 8.11 -6.25 -19.27
CA TYR A 277 7.99 -6.72 -17.89
C TYR A 277 7.58 -8.19 -17.79
N CYS A 278 8.04 -8.82 -16.72
CA CYS A 278 7.75 -10.19 -16.35
C CYS A 278 7.19 -10.26 -14.94
N GLU A 279 6.20 -11.13 -14.75
CA GLU A 279 5.78 -11.55 -13.41
C GLU A 279 6.53 -12.85 -13.03
N ILE A 280 6.91 -12.97 -11.78
CA ILE A 280 7.54 -14.16 -11.20
C ILE A 280 6.55 -14.77 -10.21
N LYS A 281 6.39 -16.09 -10.29
CA LYS A 281 5.53 -16.85 -9.38
C LYS A 281 6.20 -18.15 -8.96
N SER A 282 5.96 -18.59 -7.73
CA SER A 282 6.29 -19.94 -7.28
C SER A 282 5.02 -20.72 -6.98
N SER A 283 5.00 -22.01 -7.33
CA SER A 283 3.83 -22.83 -7.06
C SER A 283 4.17 -24.32 -7.00
N LYS A 284 3.49 -25.07 -6.13
CA LYS A 284 3.71 -26.51 -5.89
C LYS A 284 3.43 -27.37 -7.13
N GLY A 285 4.38 -28.13 -7.65
CA GLY A 285 4.18 -29.07 -8.76
C GLY A 285 5.50 -29.53 -9.39
N GLU A 286 5.44 -30.50 -10.30
CA GLU A 286 6.61 -31.06 -11.00
C GLU A 286 6.61 -30.75 -12.49
N SER A 287 5.42 -30.48 -13.05
CA SER A 287 5.19 -30.15 -14.44
C SER A 287 4.23 -28.98 -14.62
N LYS A 288 4.20 -28.43 -15.84
CA LYS A 288 3.23 -27.41 -16.25
C LYS A 288 1.78 -27.95 -16.15
N ASN A 289 1.58 -29.25 -16.32
CA ASN A 289 0.24 -29.87 -16.22
C ASN A 289 -0.29 -29.87 -14.78
N ASP A 290 0.59 -29.91 -13.77
CA ASP A 290 0.17 -29.83 -12.36
C ASP A 290 -0.38 -28.45 -11.99
N LEU A 291 -0.35 -27.50 -12.93
CA LEU A 291 -0.99 -26.20 -12.75
C LEU A 291 -2.53 -26.31 -12.75
N ASN A 292 -3.15 -27.45 -13.12
CA ASN A 292 -4.52 -27.47 -13.64
C ASN A 292 -5.73 -27.86 -12.74
N TYR A 293 -5.66 -27.97 -11.41
CA TYR A 293 -6.92 -28.16 -10.63
C TYR A 293 -7.06 -27.27 -9.39
N GLU A 294 -6.12 -27.29 -8.47
CA GLU A 294 -6.13 -26.42 -7.27
C GLU A 294 -5.75 -24.95 -7.56
N ARG A 295 -5.26 -24.66 -8.78
CA ARG A 295 -4.69 -23.35 -9.14
C ARG A 295 -5.60 -22.46 -9.99
N ASN A 296 -6.85 -22.84 -10.26
CA ASN A 296 -7.78 -21.99 -11.02
C ASN A 296 -7.96 -20.58 -10.39
N ILE A 297 -8.03 -20.47 -9.06
CA ILE A 297 -8.09 -19.16 -8.37
C ILE A 297 -6.75 -18.40 -8.48
N LYS A 298 -5.62 -19.11 -8.41
CA LYS A 298 -4.29 -18.49 -8.59
C LYS A 298 -4.17 -17.91 -10.00
N PHE A 299 -4.56 -18.70 -11.00
CA PHE A 299 -4.60 -18.29 -12.40
C PHE A 299 -5.51 -17.10 -12.65
N LEU A 300 -6.69 -17.05 -12.02
CA LEU A 300 -7.53 -15.85 -12.04
C LEU A 300 -6.77 -14.62 -11.51
N LYS A 301 -6.10 -14.75 -10.36
CA LYS A 301 -5.32 -13.64 -9.75
C LYS A 301 -4.14 -13.23 -10.62
N TRP A 302 -3.36 -14.19 -11.11
CA TRP A 302 -2.22 -13.95 -12.01
C TRP A 302 -2.70 -13.27 -13.30
N TRP A 303 -3.79 -13.76 -13.88
CA TRP A 303 -4.36 -13.18 -15.09
C TRP A 303 -4.75 -11.71 -14.88
N ILE A 304 -5.53 -11.40 -13.84
CA ILE A 304 -5.95 -10.01 -13.57
C ILE A 304 -4.73 -9.13 -13.29
N GLN A 305 -3.80 -9.62 -12.46
CA GLN A 305 -2.59 -8.87 -12.09
C GLN A 305 -1.80 -8.46 -13.32
N SER A 306 -1.47 -9.41 -14.19
CA SER A 306 -0.67 -9.18 -15.39
C SER A 306 -1.45 -8.44 -16.48
N PHE A 307 -2.73 -8.79 -16.70
CA PHE A 307 -3.60 -8.14 -17.69
C PHE A 307 -3.73 -6.64 -17.45
N MET A 308 -3.92 -6.23 -16.19
CA MET A 308 -4.12 -4.82 -15.84
C MET A 308 -2.93 -3.93 -16.19
N ILE A 309 -1.72 -4.47 -16.34
CA ILE A 309 -0.54 -3.72 -16.74
C ILE A 309 -0.01 -4.12 -18.14
N GLY A 310 -0.60 -5.12 -18.78
CA GLY A 310 -0.15 -5.59 -20.09
C GLY A 310 1.11 -6.46 -20.06
N ILE A 311 1.45 -7.04 -18.89
CA ILE A 311 2.46 -8.11 -18.80
C ILE A 311 1.93 -9.34 -19.51
N LYS A 312 2.78 -9.95 -20.36
CA LYS A 312 2.42 -11.13 -21.15
C LYS A 312 3.02 -12.42 -20.63
N HIS A 313 4.15 -12.33 -19.93
CA HIS A 313 4.97 -13.47 -19.55
C HIS A 313 5.04 -13.62 -18.04
N ILE A 314 4.79 -14.84 -17.58
CA ILE A 314 4.94 -15.23 -16.17
C ILE A 314 5.95 -16.37 -16.10
N LYS A 315 7.04 -16.18 -15.35
CA LYS A 315 7.97 -17.26 -15.01
C LYS A 315 7.51 -17.96 -13.74
N VAL A 316 7.31 -19.27 -13.83
CA VAL A 316 6.78 -20.07 -12.72
C VAL A 316 7.83 -21.06 -12.23
N GLY A 317 8.30 -20.88 -11.00
CA GLY A 317 9.11 -21.84 -10.26
C GLY A 317 8.24 -22.97 -9.70
N LEU A 318 8.43 -24.17 -10.22
CA LEU A 318 7.76 -25.39 -9.78
C LEU A 318 8.52 -25.97 -8.59
N ARG A 319 7.92 -25.84 -7.40
CA ARG A 319 8.50 -26.31 -6.14
C ARG A 319 7.90 -27.61 -5.66
N ASN A 320 8.69 -28.42 -4.95
CA ASN A 320 8.20 -29.54 -4.16
C ASN A 320 7.67 -29.07 -2.78
N ASP A 321 7.30 -30.02 -1.92
CA ASP A 321 6.82 -29.74 -0.56
C ASP A 321 7.93 -29.29 0.40
N ASP A 322 9.19 -29.66 0.11
CA ASP A 322 10.35 -29.25 0.88
C ASP A 322 10.79 -27.80 0.60
N GLY A 323 10.11 -27.10 -0.30
CA GLY A 323 10.44 -25.72 -0.68
C GLY A 323 11.59 -25.62 -1.67
N ILE A 324 11.90 -26.69 -2.41
CA ILE A 324 12.94 -26.69 -3.45
C ILE A 324 12.27 -26.49 -4.82
N ILE A 325 12.73 -25.50 -5.59
CA ILE A 325 12.36 -25.37 -7.01
C ILE A 325 13.29 -26.22 -7.85
N ASN A 326 12.69 -27.18 -8.56
CA ASN A 326 13.40 -28.10 -9.44
C ASN A 326 13.29 -27.70 -10.91
N LYS A 327 12.31 -26.86 -11.26
CA LYS A 327 12.05 -26.47 -12.64
C LYS A 327 11.43 -25.09 -12.73
N ILE A 328 11.84 -24.31 -13.72
CA ILE A 328 11.18 -23.06 -14.11
C ILE A 328 10.44 -23.32 -15.42
N VAL A 329 9.17 -22.89 -15.49
CA VAL A 329 8.36 -23.00 -16.69
C VAL A 329 7.76 -21.66 -17.06
N ASP A 330 7.54 -21.48 -18.36
CA ASP A 330 6.86 -20.32 -18.90
C ASP A 330 5.34 -20.52 -18.85
N CYS A 331 4.63 -19.49 -18.42
CA CYS A 331 3.18 -19.43 -18.37
C CYS A 331 2.76 -18.10 -18.99
N ASP A 332 2.42 -18.12 -20.27
CA ASP A 332 1.97 -16.92 -20.98
C ASP A 332 0.51 -16.60 -20.62
N LEU A 333 0.16 -15.32 -20.66
CA LEU A 333 -1.17 -14.87 -20.25
C LEU A 333 -2.32 -15.53 -21.04
N ASP A 334 -2.09 -15.82 -22.32
CA ASP A 334 -3.07 -16.50 -23.19
C ASP A 334 -3.28 -17.97 -22.80
N GLU A 335 -2.24 -18.62 -22.27
CA GLU A 335 -2.33 -20.01 -21.79
C GLU A 335 -3.18 -20.12 -20.52
N ILE A 336 -3.30 -19.03 -19.75
CA ILE A 336 -4.17 -18.98 -18.56
C ILE A 336 -5.65 -18.94 -18.95
N LEU A 337 -5.98 -18.42 -20.14
CA LEU A 337 -7.36 -18.26 -20.62
C LEU A 337 -7.96 -19.52 -21.24
N VAL A 338 -7.25 -20.65 -21.25
CA VAL A 338 -7.71 -21.91 -21.86
C VAL A 338 -9.07 -22.39 -21.32
N PRO A 339 -9.86 -23.15 -22.10
CA PRO A 339 -11.30 -23.37 -21.84
C PRO A 339 -11.67 -24.14 -20.55
N GLN A 340 -10.73 -24.78 -19.85
CA GLN A 340 -11.01 -25.64 -18.68
C GLN A 340 -11.09 -24.88 -17.35
N ARG A 341 -11.45 -23.59 -17.37
CA ARG A 341 -11.57 -22.72 -16.18
C ARG A 341 -13.03 -22.46 -15.78
N TRP A 342 -13.26 -22.29 -14.48
CA TRP A 342 -14.60 -22.03 -13.93
C TRP A 342 -14.89 -20.54 -13.71
N TRP A 343 -13.89 -19.68 -13.87
CA TRP A 343 -14.03 -18.24 -13.82
C TRP A 343 -14.00 -17.65 -15.23
N LYS A 344 -14.68 -16.51 -15.38
CA LYS A 344 -14.70 -15.74 -16.61
C LYS A 344 -14.15 -14.34 -16.35
N GLU A 345 -13.19 -13.93 -17.16
CA GLU A 345 -12.54 -12.63 -17.17
C GLU A 345 -13.53 -11.49 -17.46
N ASN A 346 -14.49 -11.70 -18.37
CA ASN A 346 -15.50 -10.69 -18.68
C ASN A 346 -16.39 -10.40 -17.47
N VAL A 347 -16.65 -11.40 -16.61
CA VAL A 347 -17.35 -11.20 -15.33
C VAL A 347 -16.53 -10.31 -14.40
N CYS A 348 -15.23 -10.55 -14.25
CA CYS A 348 -14.35 -9.76 -13.41
C CYS A 348 -14.27 -8.29 -13.85
N LEU A 349 -14.06 -8.07 -15.15
CA LEU A 349 -13.95 -6.72 -15.73
C LEU A 349 -15.29 -5.96 -15.68
N ASN A 350 -16.40 -6.64 -15.93
CA ASN A 350 -17.72 -6.03 -15.81
C ASN A 350 -18.10 -5.69 -14.38
N LEU A 351 -17.72 -6.52 -13.40
CA LEU A 351 -17.86 -6.17 -11.99
C LEU A 351 -16.98 -4.96 -11.66
N MET A 352 -15.72 -4.96 -12.07
CA MET A 352 -14.81 -3.84 -11.83
C MET A 352 -15.43 -2.52 -12.31
N LYS A 353 -15.95 -2.51 -13.54
CA LYS A 353 -16.68 -1.35 -14.09
C LYS A 353 -17.90 -0.98 -13.24
N GLU A 354 -18.72 -1.95 -12.82
CA GLU A 354 -19.90 -1.68 -11.99
C GLU A 354 -19.53 -1.06 -10.64
N ILE A 355 -18.43 -1.51 -10.02
CA ILE A 355 -17.90 -0.94 -8.78
C ILE A 355 -17.49 0.52 -9.01
N LEU A 356 -16.71 0.80 -10.06
CA LEU A 356 -16.29 2.17 -10.40
C LEU A 356 -17.50 3.09 -10.69
N ASP A 357 -18.48 2.61 -11.46
CA ASP A 357 -19.74 3.31 -11.72
C ASP A 357 -20.49 3.62 -10.42
N SER A 358 -20.49 2.68 -9.48
CA SER A 358 -21.20 2.80 -8.22
C SER A 358 -20.49 3.75 -7.24
N ILE A 359 -19.16 3.77 -7.24
CA ILE A 359 -18.36 4.74 -6.48
C ILE A 359 -18.71 6.15 -6.93
N LYS A 360 -18.73 6.43 -8.25
CA LYS A 360 -19.11 7.76 -8.77
C LYS A 360 -20.53 8.18 -8.36
N LYS A 361 -21.47 7.24 -8.31
CA LYS A 361 -22.87 7.51 -7.95
C LYS A 361 -23.08 7.75 -6.46
N PHE A 362 -22.27 7.12 -5.60
CA PHE A 362 -22.49 7.10 -4.16
C PHE A 362 -21.55 8.04 -3.39
N CYS A 363 -20.28 8.10 -3.80
CA CYS A 363 -19.24 8.87 -3.14
C CYS A 363 -19.19 10.29 -3.73
N THR A 364 -20.10 11.17 -3.32
CA THR A 364 -20.29 12.48 -3.96
C THR A 364 -19.74 13.66 -3.15
N GLU A 365 -19.41 13.46 -1.88
CA GLU A 365 -18.91 14.53 -1.01
C GLU A 365 -17.38 14.64 -1.10
N GLU A 366 -16.90 15.84 -1.41
CA GLU A 366 -15.48 16.19 -1.43
C GLU A 366 -14.86 16.07 -0.02
N ASN A 367 -13.61 15.60 0.02
CA ASN A 367 -12.82 15.43 1.25
C ASN A 367 -13.57 14.66 2.33
N HIS A 368 -14.32 13.64 1.93
CA HIS A 368 -15.05 12.75 2.82
C HIS A 368 -14.56 11.31 2.68
N VAL A 369 -14.57 10.55 3.77
CA VAL A 369 -14.18 9.13 3.77
C VAL A 369 -15.41 8.25 3.55
N TYR A 370 -15.37 7.48 2.47
CA TYR A 370 -16.27 6.38 2.22
C TYR A 370 -15.51 5.06 2.37
N LEU A 371 -16.19 4.04 2.86
CA LEU A 371 -15.62 2.71 3.06
C LEU A 371 -16.38 1.71 2.19
N ALA A 372 -15.67 1.05 1.28
CA ALA A 372 -16.18 -0.08 0.51
C ALA A 372 -15.62 -1.36 1.12
N CYS A 373 -16.48 -2.33 1.43
CA CYS A 373 -16.03 -3.61 1.99
C CYS A 373 -16.82 -4.80 1.43
N ARG A 374 -16.17 -5.95 1.49
CA ARG A 374 -16.79 -7.25 1.29
C ARG A 374 -16.37 -8.17 2.41
N ASP A 375 -17.33 -8.62 3.21
CA ASP A 375 -17.09 -9.62 4.24
C ASP A 375 -16.85 -11.02 3.64
N LEU A 376 -16.28 -11.92 4.44
CA LEU A 376 -16.15 -13.33 4.13
C LEU A 376 -17.48 -13.95 3.71
N ASN A 377 -17.47 -14.74 2.63
CA ASN A 377 -18.65 -15.39 2.05
C ASN A 377 -19.81 -14.44 1.65
N SER A 378 -19.60 -13.11 1.65
CA SER A 378 -20.65 -12.16 1.27
C SER A 378 -20.91 -12.23 -0.24
N ASN A 379 -22.21 -12.19 -0.58
CA ASN A 379 -22.71 -12.07 -1.95
C ASN A 379 -22.92 -10.63 -2.41
N SER A 380 -22.46 -9.67 -1.61
CA SER A 380 -22.55 -8.24 -1.91
C SER A 380 -21.33 -7.47 -1.42
N ILE A 381 -21.01 -6.40 -2.12
CA ILE A 381 -20.10 -5.35 -1.67
C ILE A 381 -20.94 -4.27 -1.03
N ARG A 382 -20.55 -3.82 0.17
CA ARG A 382 -21.19 -2.71 0.87
C ARG A 382 -20.33 -1.46 0.72
N MET A 383 -20.97 -0.32 0.49
CA MET A 383 -20.32 0.98 0.61
C MET A 383 -21.06 1.77 1.67
N ARG A 384 -20.30 2.45 2.52
CA ARG A 384 -20.88 3.34 3.53
C ARG A 384 -20.10 4.63 3.65
N LYS A 385 -20.80 5.67 4.06
CA LYS A 385 -20.24 6.98 4.39
C LYS A 385 -19.92 7.02 5.88
N THR A 386 -18.73 7.48 6.24
CA THR A 386 -18.35 7.66 7.65
C THR A 386 -18.99 8.91 8.25
N ILE A 387 -18.90 9.07 9.58
CA ILE A 387 -19.28 10.33 10.23
C ILE A 387 -18.07 11.26 10.17
N ARG A 388 -18.23 12.45 9.59
CA ARG A 388 -17.14 13.43 9.43
C ARG A 388 -16.48 13.70 10.79
N ASN A 389 -15.15 13.69 10.82
CA ASN A 389 -14.31 13.91 12.01
C ASN A 389 -14.46 12.85 13.13
N SER A 390 -15.14 11.73 12.90
CA SER A 390 -15.09 10.60 13.83
C SER A 390 -13.70 9.97 13.87
N ASP A 391 -13.42 9.14 14.87
CA ASP A 391 -12.17 8.39 14.95
C ASP A 391 -11.94 7.53 13.71
N GLU A 392 -13.00 6.87 13.22
CA GLU A 392 -12.97 6.08 11.99
C GLU A 392 -12.70 6.92 10.73
N PHE A 393 -13.33 8.10 10.62
CA PHE A 393 -13.04 9.05 9.54
C PHE A 393 -11.57 9.43 9.57
N ASN A 394 -11.06 9.82 10.74
CA ASN A 394 -9.68 10.24 10.88
C ASN A 394 -8.76 9.08 10.51
N GLN A 395 -8.95 7.90 11.10
CA GLN A 395 -8.15 6.70 10.85
C GLN A 395 -8.02 6.36 9.36
N HIS A 396 -9.09 6.57 8.58
CA HIS A 396 -9.13 6.19 7.17
C HIS A 396 -9.00 7.36 6.19
N TYR A 397 -8.81 8.58 6.68
CA TYR A 397 -8.46 9.74 5.86
C TYR A 397 -6.94 9.76 5.58
N PHE A 398 -6.54 9.37 4.38
CA PHE A 398 -5.14 9.18 3.99
C PHE A 398 -4.55 10.34 3.15
N LEU A 399 -5.31 11.41 2.86
CA LEU A 399 -4.83 12.56 2.08
C LEU A 399 -4.28 13.72 2.93
N ARG A 400 -3.90 13.48 4.19
CA ARG A 400 -3.59 14.54 5.18
C ARG A 400 -2.41 15.45 4.82
N GLU A 401 -1.47 14.96 4.01
CA GLU A 401 -0.20 15.67 3.70
C GLU A 401 -0.12 16.22 2.27
N CYS A 402 -1.20 16.09 1.48
CA CYS A 402 -1.23 16.51 0.07
C CYS A 402 -1.71 17.94 -0.18
N ASP A 403 -1.86 18.77 0.87
CA ASP A 403 -2.06 20.21 0.72
C ASP A 403 -0.74 20.83 0.21
N GLU A 404 -0.82 21.47 -0.95
CA GLU A 404 0.33 21.96 -1.75
C GLU A 404 1.28 22.89 -0.96
N ASP A 405 0.84 23.48 0.15
CA ASP A 405 1.62 24.36 1.01
C ASP A 405 2.63 23.64 1.94
N ASN A 406 2.52 22.31 2.12
CA ASN A 406 3.38 21.56 3.05
C ASN A 406 4.60 20.86 2.40
N PHE A 407 4.68 20.77 1.07
CA PHE A 407 5.70 19.94 0.41
C PHE A 407 7.12 20.54 0.43
N VAL A 408 7.27 21.87 0.49
CA VAL A 408 8.59 22.51 0.68
C VAL A 408 9.24 22.00 1.98
N ASN A 409 8.41 21.74 3.00
CA ASN A 409 8.85 21.20 4.28
C ASN A 409 9.13 19.68 4.25
N ILE A 410 8.52 18.91 3.35
CA ILE A 410 8.66 17.44 3.29
C ILE A 410 9.98 17.03 2.62
N SER A 411 10.39 17.71 1.55
CA SER A 411 11.73 17.50 0.95
C SER A 411 12.85 17.86 1.92
N GLU A 412 12.69 18.95 2.69
CA GLU A 412 13.64 19.31 3.75
C GLU A 412 13.59 18.31 4.92
N LYS A 413 12.39 17.89 5.37
CA LYS A 413 12.23 16.86 6.42
C LYS A 413 12.80 15.50 6.03
N LYS A 414 12.65 15.06 4.77
CA LYS A 414 13.22 13.79 4.29
C LYS A 414 14.72 13.85 4.06
N LEU A 415 15.26 14.98 3.61
CA LEU A 415 16.70 15.20 3.60
C LEU A 415 17.27 15.15 5.03
N ILE A 416 16.54 15.68 6.01
CA ILE A 416 16.87 15.58 7.45
C ILE A 416 16.79 14.11 7.94
N TYR A 417 15.81 13.32 7.46
CA TYR A 417 15.64 11.91 7.83
C TYR A 417 16.76 11.01 7.26
N ASN A 418 17.14 11.20 5.99
CA ASN A 418 18.21 10.41 5.34
C ASN A 418 19.62 10.78 5.83
N LEU A 419 19.80 12.01 6.33
CA LEU A 419 21.05 12.43 7.00
C LEU A 419 21.15 11.92 8.45
N ALA A 420 20.10 11.32 9.02
CA ALA A 420 20.06 10.80 10.39
C ALA A 420 20.65 9.38 10.55
N LEU A 421 21.47 8.92 9.60
CA LEU A 421 22.24 7.68 9.74
C LEU A 421 23.31 7.83 10.84
N LYS A 422 23.01 7.25 12.01
CA LYS A 422 23.89 6.87 13.14
C LYS A 422 25.09 7.80 13.37
N SER A 423 24.83 8.91 14.04
CA SER A 423 25.89 9.69 14.70
C SER A 423 26.38 8.96 15.96
N ASN A 424 27.68 8.66 16.05
CA ASN A 424 28.35 8.11 17.25
C ASN A 424 28.54 9.16 18.37
N ASP A 425 27.61 10.11 18.52
CA ASP A 425 27.73 11.15 19.53
C ASP A 425 27.53 10.55 20.93
N PRO A 426 28.47 10.72 21.88
CA PRO A 426 28.37 10.14 23.21
C PRO A 426 27.11 10.54 23.99
N LEU A 427 26.57 11.74 23.72
CA LEU A 427 25.33 12.20 24.37
C LEU A 427 24.10 11.48 23.82
N VAL A 428 24.06 11.21 22.51
CA VAL A 428 22.98 10.42 21.88
C VAL A 428 22.97 9.00 22.43
N SER A 429 24.14 8.37 22.53
CA SER A 429 24.27 7.03 23.14
C SER A 429 23.78 7.02 24.59
N LYS A 430 24.15 8.04 25.39
CA LYS A 430 23.71 8.14 26.78
C LYS A 430 22.20 8.40 26.91
N LEU A 431 21.61 9.20 26.04
CA LEU A 431 20.17 9.47 26.02
C LEU A 431 19.38 8.22 25.60
N ASN A 432 19.89 7.43 24.66
CA ASN A 432 19.29 6.15 24.26
C ASN A 432 19.38 5.10 25.38
N GLU A 433 20.49 5.03 26.12
CA GLU A 433 20.62 4.17 27.31
C GLU A 433 19.59 4.51 28.40
N LEU A 434 19.37 5.80 28.62
CA LEU A 434 18.47 6.35 29.64
C LEU A 434 16.98 6.33 29.22
N SER A 435 16.67 5.96 27.98
CA SER A 435 15.28 5.79 27.53
C SER A 435 14.56 4.74 28.37
N ILE A 436 13.36 5.06 28.84
CA ILE A 436 12.53 4.18 29.68
C ILE A 436 11.57 3.30 28.86
N ASP A 437 11.59 3.44 27.53
CA ASP A 437 10.71 2.70 26.62
C ASP A 437 11.45 1.49 26.02
N ASP A 438 11.11 0.30 26.52
CA ASP A 438 11.75 -0.98 26.18
C ASP A 438 11.35 -1.53 24.79
N ASP A 439 10.24 -1.07 24.22
CA ASP A 439 9.83 -1.43 22.86
C ASP A 439 10.61 -0.58 21.84
N LEU A 440 10.82 0.72 22.13
CA LEU A 440 11.63 1.62 21.29
C LEU A 440 13.13 1.31 21.34
N LYS A 441 13.64 0.80 22.48
CA LYS A 441 15.02 0.31 22.61
C LYS A 441 15.31 -0.88 21.69
N ARG A 442 14.35 -1.78 21.51
CA ARG A 442 14.46 -2.94 20.61
C ARG A 442 14.37 -2.56 19.13
N ALA A 443 13.66 -1.48 18.81
CA ALA A 443 13.48 -0.97 17.44
C ALA A 443 14.62 -0.05 16.95
N GLY A 444 15.56 0.35 17.81
CA GLY A 444 16.70 1.21 17.43
C GLY A 444 16.33 2.68 17.12
N GLN A 445 15.17 3.15 17.59
CA GLN A 445 14.60 4.45 17.23
C GLN A 445 14.29 5.30 18.48
N THR A 446 15.29 5.93 19.08
CA THR A 446 15.07 6.77 20.28
C THR A 446 15.59 8.20 20.11
N TRP A 447 16.90 8.42 19.99
CA TRP A 447 17.47 9.75 19.77
C TRP A 447 18.40 9.80 18.57
N ASN A 448 18.27 10.87 17.77
CA ASN A 448 19.12 11.16 16.61
C ASN A 448 19.73 12.58 16.69
N LEU A 449 20.88 12.78 16.05
CA LEU A 449 21.61 14.06 16.02
C LEU A 449 21.78 14.57 14.58
N PHE A 450 21.54 15.86 14.39
CA PHE A 450 21.65 16.54 13.11
C PHE A 450 22.49 17.81 13.23
N ARG A 451 23.28 18.12 12.20
CA ARG A 451 23.94 19.43 12.05
C ARG A 451 23.26 20.23 10.96
N SER A 452 22.79 21.44 11.29
CA SER A 452 22.23 22.36 10.30
C SER A 452 23.30 22.82 9.31
N GLN A 453 22.88 23.35 8.15
CA GLN A 453 23.77 23.98 7.17
C GLN A 453 24.59 25.16 7.75
N LYS A 454 24.18 25.72 8.90
CA LYS A 454 24.90 26.76 9.65
C LYS A 454 25.83 26.19 10.74
N GLY A 455 26.01 24.87 10.80
CA GLY A 455 26.89 24.19 11.74
C GLY A 455 26.31 23.93 13.12
N GLU A 456 25.01 24.16 13.34
CA GLU A 456 24.38 24.01 14.65
C GLU A 456 23.88 22.58 14.90
N ILE A 457 24.08 22.05 16.11
CA ILE A 457 23.70 20.69 16.50
C ILE A 457 22.26 20.67 17.04
N ASN A 458 21.39 19.83 16.49
CA ASN A 458 20.00 19.60 16.91
C ASN A 458 19.77 18.13 17.24
N TYR A 459 18.98 17.85 18.28
CA TYR A 459 18.64 16.49 18.73
C TYR A 459 17.18 16.20 18.44
N PHE A 460 16.85 14.97 18.09
CA PHE A 460 15.50 14.54 17.75
C PHE A 460 15.09 13.34 18.59
N HIS A 461 13.85 13.35 19.08
CA HIS A 461 13.19 12.21 19.72
C HIS A 461 11.78 12.08 19.14
N LEU A 462 11.44 10.92 18.58
CA LEU A 462 10.14 10.65 17.95
C LEU A 462 9.70 11.76 16.98
N ASP A 463 10.61 12.16 16.08
CA ASP A 463 10.39 13.21 15.06
C ASP A 463 10.05 14.61 15.59
N ILE A 464 10.27 14.85 16.89
CA ILE A 464 10.14 16.18 17.50
C ILE A 464 11.54 16.85 17.53
N PRO A 465 11.74 17.97 16.82
CA PRO A 465 13.01 18.70 16.84
C PRO A 465 13.22 19.37 18.21
N ILE A 466 14.31 19.03 18.88
CA ILE A 466 14.73 19.62 20.15
C ILE A 466 16.03 20.39 19.91
N ARG A 467 15.93 21.73 20.03
CA ARG A 467 17.08 22.63 19.90
C ARG A 467 17.66 22.91 21.28
N LEU A 468 18.89 22.43 21.52
CA LEU A 468 19.63 22.78 22.73
C LEU A 468 20.20 24.19 22.57
N ILE A 469 19.84 25.09 23.47
CA ILE A 469 20.37 26.45 23.52
C ILE A 469 21.47 26.46 24.59
N ASN A 470 22.70 26.82 24.19
CA ASN A 470 23.98 26.82 24.94
C ASN A 470 24.72 25.47 25.12
N LEU A 471 25.75 25.25 24.30
CA LEU A 471 26.69 24.12 24.37
C LEU A 471 28.13 24.55 24.75
N ASN A 472 28.29 25.55 25.62
CA ASN A 472 29.61 25.93 26.17
C ASN A 472 29.90 25.22 27.51
N CYS A 473 29.73 23.90 27.56
CA CYS A 473 30.12 23.11 28.73
C CYS A 473 30.73 21.78 28.28
N GLN A 474 32.06 21.67 28.35
CA GLN A 474 32.81 20.41 28.17
C GLN A 474 32.55 19.38 29.30
N LYS A 475 31.61 19.65 30.20
CA LYS A 475 31.04 18.69 31.16
C LYS A 475 29.54 18.97 31.30
N LEU A 476 28.71 17.99 30.96
CA LEU A 476 27.24 18.08 31.09
C LEU A 476 26.83 18.04 32.57
N ASN A 477 26.87 19.19 33.23
CA ASN A 477 26.20 19.43 34.51
C ASN A 477 25.15 20.53 34.30
N ALA A 478 24.08 20.24 33.54
CA ALA A 478 22.98 21.17 33.36
C ALA A 478 21.99 21.04 34.53
N SER A 479 21.96 22.03 35.41
CA SER A 479 20.99 22.12 36.53
C SER A 479 19.63 22.68 36.11
N LYS A 480 19.50 23.21 34.89
CA LYS A 480 18.25 23.76 34.33
C LYS A 480 18.14 23.44 32.83
N ILE A 481 16.98 22.96 32.39
CA ILE A 481 16.65 22.68 30.99
C ILE A 481 15.47 23.57 30.57
N CYS A 482 15.61 24.26 29.45
CA CYS A 482 14.58 25.13 28.88
C CYS A 482 13.91 24.44 27.68
N TRP A 483 12.58 24.39 27.68
CA TRP A 483 11.77 23.72 26.67
C TRP A 483 11.02 24.76 25.83
N LYS A 484 10.92 24.55 24.52
CA LYS A 484 10.06 25.34 23.62
C LYS A 484 9.19 24.39 22.80
N ARG A 485 7.86 24.52 22.93
CA ARG A 485 6.89 23.76 22.11
C ARG A 485 6.21 24.71 21.12
N SER A 486 6.23 24.35 19.84
CA SER A 486 5.47 25.01 18.77
C SER A 486 4.44 24.02 18.23
N MET A 487 3.16 24.35 18.35
CA MET A 487 2.12 23.79 17.47
C MET A 487 1.53 24.94 16.64
N THR A 488 0.83 24.61 15.55
CA THR A 488 0.46 25.45 14.39
C THR A 488 -0.29 26.76 14.67
N SER A 489 -0.47 27.17 15.92
CA SER A 489 -0.92 28.53 16.29
C SER A 489 -0.49 29.00 17.70
N CYS A 490 0.43 28.34 18.40
CA CYS A 490 0.91 28.83 19.71
C CYS A 490 2.32 28.35 20.09
N THR A 491 3.08 29.23 20.77
CA THR A 491 4.42 28.95 21.33
C THR A 491 4.41 29.07 22.86
N GLY A 492 4.70 27.96 23.55
CA GLY A 492 4.89 27.94 25.01
C GLY A 492 6.35 27.67 25.40
N ARG A 493 6.79 28.25 26.52
CA ARG A 493 8.10 27.99 27.15
C ARG A 493 7.90 27.31 28.50
N ALA A 494 8.70 26.28 28.80
CA ALA A 494 8.72 25.64 30.12
C ALA A 494 10.17 25.50 30.62
N ILE A 495 10.34 25.38 31.94
CA ILE A 495 11.64 25.19 32.59
C ILE A 495 11.52 23.97 33.52
N SER A 496 12.53 23.09 33.52
CA SER A 496 12.66 22.03 34.52
C SER A 496 14.07 22.01 35.14
N SER A 497 14.16 21.57 36.39
CA SER A 497 15.41 21.37 37.11
C SER A 497 15.89 19.92 36.94
N GLY A 498 16.79 19.70 35.97
CA GLY A 498 17.38 18.37 35.70
C GLY A 498 16.42 17.34 35.08
N LEU A 499 16.93 16.12 34.84
CA LEU A 499 16.24 15.00 34.17
C LEU A 499 15.18 14.28 35.04
N LYS A 500 14.71 14.89 36.14
CA LYS A 500 13.54 14.41 36.90
C LYS A 500 12.40 15.45 36.79
N SER A 501 11.26 15.01 36.28
CA SER A 501 10.00 15.79 36.23
C SER A 501 9.52 16.09 37.68
N PRO A 502 8.89 17.25 37.97
CA PRO A 502 7.67 17.72 37.30
C PRO A 502 7.83 19.05 36.56
N LEU A 503 7.31 19.12 35.34
CA LEU A 503 7.23 20.35 34.54
C LEU A 503 6.39 21.41 35.27
N THR A 504 6.97 22.58 35.55
CA THR A 504 6.22 23.74 36.07
C THR A 504 5.99 24.73 34.93
N ILE A 505 4.73 24.98 34.56
CA ILE A 505 4.37 25.93 33.49
C ILE A 505 4.42 27.35 34.08
N THR A 506 5.32 28.20 33.58
CA THR A 506 5.56 29.53 34.18
C THR A 506 5.13 30.72 33.32
N GLN A 507 4.06 30.59 32.53
CA GLN A 507 3.18 31.70 32.08
C GLN A 507 2.14 31.17 31.08
N GLY A 508 0.86 31.17 31.48
CA GLY A 508 -0.26 31.04 30.55
C GLY A 508 -0.66 32.42 30.04
N HIS A 509 -0.67 32.63 28.72
CA HIS A 509 -1.39 33.77 28.17
C HIS A 509 -2.89 33.44 28.27
N ILE A 510 -3.55 33.99 29.30
CA ILE A 510 -5.00 34.09 29.34
C ILE A 510 -5.38 35.14 28.30
N SER A 511 -5.78 34.69 27.11
CA SER A 511 -6.65 35.51 26.26
C SER A 511 -8.08 35.02 26.49
N ASN A 512 -8.98 35.94 26.84
CA ASN A 512 -10.34 35.67 27.30
C ASN A 512 -11.27 34.96 26.27
N ASN A 513 -10.76 34.52 25.13
CA ASN A 513 -11.54 33.91 24.04
C ASN A 513 -11.26 32.42 23.79
N HIS A 514 -10.45 31.76 24.62
CA HIS A 514 -10.25 30.32 24.56
C HIS A 514 -10.74 29.65 25.84
N LYS A 515 -12.03 29.29 25.90
CA LYS A 515 -12.53 28.36 26.92
C LYS A 515 -12.34 26.93 26.40
N MET A 516 -11.61 26.10 27.17
CA MET A 516 -11.68 24.65 27.02
C MET A 516 -13.14 24.21 27.09
N GLN A 517 -13.56 23.27 26.24
CA GLN A 517 -14.94 22.81 26.25
C GLN A 517 -15.28 22.26 27.65
N PRO A 518 -16.40 22.68 28.27
CA PRO A 518 -16.76 22.31 29.64
C PRO A 518 -16.72 20.79 29.91
N ALA A 519 -17.15 19.99 28.94
CA ALA A 519 -17.10 18.52 29.01
C ALA A 519 -15.68 17.97 29.18
N LYS A 520 -14.68 18.60 28.53
CA LYS A 520 -13.28 18.19 28.65
C LYS A 520 -12.69 18.58 30.01
N LEU A 521 -13.16 19.69 30.59
CA LEU A 521 -12.77 20.12 31.93
C LEU A 521 -13.32 19.15 32.99
N GLU A 522 -14.60 18.80 32.86
CA GLU A 522 -15.30 17.87 33.76
C GLU A 522 -14.73 16.44 33.68
N GLU A 523 -14.37 15.98 32.48
CA GLU A 523 -13.67 14.70 32.26
C GLU A 523 -12.30 14.67 32.97
N LEU A 524 -11.52 15.75 32.85
CA LEU A 524 -10.20 15.86 33.46
C LEU A 524 -10.28 16.00 34.99
N GLU A 525 -11.26 16.73 35.51
CA GLU A 525 -11.51 16.83 36.96
C GLU A 525 -11.97 15.50 37.55
N SER A 526 -12.83 14.76 36.83
CA SER A 526 -13.28 13.42 37.22
C SER A 526 -12.13 12.42 37.25
N LEU A 527 -11.26 12.43 36.23
CA LEU A 527 -10.06 11.60 36.17
C LEU A 527 -9.08 11.93 37.30
N ALA A 528 -8.87 13.22 37.61
CA ALA A 528 -8.02 13.64 38.72
C ALA A 528 -8.56 13.19 40.08
N LEU A 529 -9.89 13.24 40.27
CA LEU A 529 -10.54 12.79 41.50
C LEU A 529 -10.42 11.27 41.66
N ILE A 530 -10.64 10.50 40.59
CA ILE A 530 -10.50 9.03 40.57
C ILE A 530 -9.06 8.63 40.89
N LYS A 531 -8.06 9.33 40.31
CA LYS A 531 -6.63 9.06 40.58
C LYS A 531 -6.25 9.37 42.02
N ASN A 532 -6.74 10.48 42.59
CA ASN A 532 -6.49 10.82 44.00
C ASN A 532 -7.14 9.84 44.98
N GLN A 533 -8.36 9.38 44.70
CA GLN A 533 -9.01 8.34 45.51
C GLN A 533 -8.31 6.99 45.38
N ALA A 534 -7.77 6.68 44.20
CA ALA A 534 -6.99 5.48 43.95
C ALA A 534 -5.65 5.49 44.69
N LEU A 535 -5.02 6.63 44.97
CA LEU A 535 -3.71 6.74 45.67
C LEU A 535 -3.75 6.36 47.16
N ASN A 536 -4.93 6.42 47.81
CA ASN A 536 -5.05 6.18 49.27
C ASN A 536 -5.81 4.88 49.64
N SER A 537 -6.24 4.10 48.64
CA SER A 537 -7.03 2.87 48.84
C SER A 537 -6.18 1.60 48.78
N ASN A 538 -6.39 0.64 49.69
CA ASN A 538 -5.73 -0.68 49.67
C ASN A 538 -6.54 -1.75 48.88
N ASP A 539 -7.46 -1.32 48.03
CA ASP A 539 -8.33 -2.21 47.24
C ASP A 539 -7.68 -2.64 45.92
N ASN A 540 -7.79 -3.92 45.59
CA ASN A 540 -7.00 -4.59 44.55
C ASN A 540 -7.28 -4.11 43.11
N PRO A 541 -8.54 -3.77 42.71
CA PRO A 541 -8.81 -3.17 41.40
C PRO A 541 -8.16 -1.80 41.21
N ARG A 542 -8.05 -1.01 42.29
CA ARG A 542 -7.38 0.31 42.25
C ARG A 542 -5.86 0.20 42.20
N ALA A 543 -5.30 -0.91 42.69
CA ALA A 543 -3.88 -1.23 42.53
C ALA A 543 -3.50 -1.55 41.06
N ILE A 544 -4.43 -2.09 40.27
CA ILE A 544 -4.23 -2.32 38.83
C ILE A 544 -4.14 -0.98 38.09
N ILE A 545 -5.04 -0.03 38.37
CA ILE A 545 -4.99 1.34 37.79
C ILE A 545 -3.67 2.04 38.12
N ARG A 546 -3.14 1.89 39.36
CA ARG A 546 -1.81 2.40 39.73
C ARG A 546 -0.66 1.78 38.93
N LYS A 547 -0.79 0.52 38.49
CA LYS A 547 0.28 -0.23 37.80
C LYS A 547 0.24 -0.08 36.27
N THR A 548 -0.91 0.22 35.69
CA THR A 548 -1.07 0.30 34.23
C THR A 548 -1.03 1.72 33.67
N GLU A 549 -0.86 2.74 34.52
CA GLU A 549 -0.82 4.17 34.16
C GLU A 549 -1.96 4.67 33.23
N LEU A 550 -3.16 4.07 33.34
CA LEU A 550 -4.39 4.64 32.76
C LEU A 550 -4.85 5.86 33.58
#